data_AF-A0A6P2C9K8-F1
#
_entry.id   AF-A0A6P2C9K8-F1
#
_cell.length_a   1.000
_cell.length_b   1.000
_cell.length_c   1.000
_cell.angle_alpha   90.00
_cell.angle_beta   90.00
_cell.angle_gamma   90.00
#
_symmetry.space_group_name_H-M   'P 1'
#
loop_
_entity.id
_entity.type
_entity.pdbx_description
1 polymer ?
#
loop_
_entity_poly.entity_id
_entity_poly.type
_entity_poly.pdbx_seq_one_letter_code
_entity_poly.pdbx_strand_id
1 'polypeptide(L)'
;MRSLFAWIAAFLVLAFLLSYWKWIVGAVVLGIVVWGVYMATTALGHKRRDHLNGVRARQSALAARAQIQHEQYLAGDERGLYGNYRPASLD
;
A
#
# COMPACT_ATOMS: atom_id res chain seq x y z
N MET A 1 -55.43 9.24 -9.17
CA MET A 1 -55.02 8.25 -8.16
C MET A 1 -53.50 8.23 -7.94
N ARG A 2 -52.67 8.11 -8.99
CA ARG A 2 -51.18 8.14 -8.86
C ARG A 2 -50.60 9.35 -8.12
N SER A 3 -51.13 10.55 -8.35
CA SER A 3 -50.69 11.76 -7.66
C SER A 3 -50.96 11.72 -6.15
N LEU A 4 -52.11 11.17 -5.75
CA LEU A 4 -52.50 11.03 -4.35
C LEU A 4 -51.59 10.04 -3.60
N PHE A 5 -51.23 8.93 -4.26
CA PHE A 5 -50.22 7.98 -3.73
C PHE A 5 -48.82 8.62 -3.64
N ALA A 6 -48.42 9.45 -4.61
CA ALA A 6 -47.14 10.14 -4.56
C ALA A 6 -47.07 11.14 -3.39
N TRP A 7 -48.14 11.88 -3.10
CA TRP A 7 -48.22 12.78 -1.95
C TRP A 7 -48.20 12.02 -0.62
N ILE A 8 -48.93 10.90 -0.51
CA ILE A 8 -48.92 10.06 0.70
C ILE A 8 -47.53 9.45 0.93
N ALA A 9 -46.88 8.95 -0.12
CA ALA A 9 -45.52 8.43 -0.05
C ALA A 9 -44.52 9.52 0.36
N ALA A 10 -44.63 10.73 -0.19
CA ALA A 10 -43.78 11.85 0.17
C ALA A 10 -43.93 12.25 1.65
N PHE A 11 -45.16 12.31 2.16
CA PHE A 11 -45.42 12.60 3.58
C PHE A 11 -44.91 11.50 4.51
N LEU A 12 -45.05 10.23 4.13
CA LEU A 12 -44.50 9.11 4.89
C LEU A 12 -42.97 9.16 4.94
N VAL A 13 -42.31 9.41 3.81
CA VAL A 13 -40.85 9.57 3.75
C VAL A 13 -40.41 10.77 4.60
N LEU A 14 -41.13 11.89 4.54
CA LEU A 14 -40.83 13.08 5.32
C LEU A 14 -40.99 12.83 6.83
N ALA A 15 -42.09 12.19 7.24
CA ALA A 15 -42.34 11.80 8.63
C ALA A 15 -41.29 10.80 9.14
N PHE A 16 -40.88 9.86 8.28
CA PHE A 16 -39.84 8.89 8.59
C PHE A 16 -38.47 9.58 8.73
N LEU A 17 -38.14 10.52 7.86
CA LEU A 17 -36.93 11.35 7.98
C LEU A 17 -36.92 12.16 9.29
N LEU A 18 -38.04 12.80 9.65
CA LEU A 18 -38.18 13.56 10.89
C LEU A 18 -38.08 12.67 12.14
N SER A 19 -38.62 11.46 12.09
CA SER A 19 -38.60 10.53 13.22
C SER A 19 -37.26 9.81 13.37
N TYR A 20 -36.62 9.45 12.25
CA TYR A 20 -35.40 8.63 12.21
C TYR A 20 -34.15 9.43 11.81
N TRP A 21 -34.18 10.77 11.85
CA TRP A 21 -33.03 11.60 11.48
C TRP A 21 -31.75 11.21 12.24
N LYS A 22 -31.88 10.80 13.52
CA LYS A 22 -30.75 10.31 14.35
C LYS A 22 -30.14 9.02 13.81
N TRP A 23 -30.96 8.12 13.27
CA TRP A 23 -30.51 6.88 12.64
C TRP A 23 -29.86 7.12 11.28
N ILE A 24 -30.42 8.04 10.48
CA ILE A 24 -29.83 8.46 9.20
C ILE A 24 -28.46 9.09 9.44
N VAL A 25 -28.38 10.06 10.36
CA VAL A 25 -27.11 10.69 10.76
C VAL A 25 -26.15 9.63 11.31
N GLY A 26 -26.62 8.72 12.16
CA GLY A 26 -25.82 7.62 12.69
C GLY A 26 -25.24 6.72 11.59
N ALA A 27 -26.04 6.36 10.59
CA ALA A 27 -25.61 5.55 9.46
C ALA A 27 -24.58 6.28 8.58
N VAL A 28 -24.78 7.58 8.35
CA VAL A 28 -23.82 8.41 7.60
C VAL A 28 -22.49 8.52 8.35
N VAL A 29 -22.51 8.79 9.65
CA VAL A 29 -21.31 8.87 10.48
C VAL A 29 -20.57 7.52 10.50
N LEU A 30 -21.31 6.42 10.68
CA LEU A 30 -20.74 5.08 10.65
C LEU A 30 -20.08 4.78 9.29
N GLY A 31 -20.76 5.15 8.19
CA GLY A 31 -20.22 5.02 6.84
C GLY A 31 -18.91 5.79 6.64
N ILE A 32 -18.83 7.03 7.12
CA ILE A 32 -17.61 7.86 7.07
C ILE A 32 -16.49 7.20 7.88
N VAL A 33 -16.78 6.69 9.08
CA VAL A 33 -15.78 6.02 9.92
C VAL A 33 -15.23 4.77 9.25
N VAL A 34 -16.11 3.91 8.73
CA VAL A 34 -15.71 2.67 8.03
C VAL A 34 -14.88 3.00 6.78
N TRP A 35 -15.31 3.98 5.99
CA TRP A 35 -14.57 4.44 4.82
C TRP A 35 -13.19 5.00 5.18
N GLY A 36 -13.11 5.83 6.23
CA GLY A 36 -11.87 6.38 6.74
C GLY A 36 -10.89 5.31 7.20
N VAL A 37 -11.38 4.30 7.94
CA VAL A 37 -10.56 3.15 8.38
C VAL A 37 -10.07 2.33 7.19
N TYR A 38 -10.93 2.08 6.20
CA TYR A 38 -10.55 1.37 4.98
C TYR A 38 -9.45 2.11 4.18
N MET A 39 -9.58 3.43 4.02
CA MET A 39 -8.55 4.26 3.38
C MET A 39 -7.25 4.30 4.17
N ALA A 40 -7.33 4.41 5.51
CA ALA A 40 -6.13 4.44 6.36
C ALA A 40 -5.35 3.11 6.31
N THR A 41 -6.06 1.98 6.38
CA THR A 41 -5.44 0.64 6.35
C THR A 41 -4.78 0.34 5.00
N THR A 42 -5.43 0.71 3.90
CA THR A 42 -4.86 0.56 2.55
C THR A 42 -3.62 1.45 2.37
N ALA A 43 -3.68 2.72 2.78
CA ALA A 43 -2.54 3.65 2.71
C ALA A 43 -1.33 3.18 3.55
N LEU A 44 -1.56 2.68 4.75
CA LEU A 44 -0.51 2.11 5.61
C LEU A 44 0.10 0.83 5.02
N GLY A 45 -0.71 0.01 4.35
CA GLY A 45 -0.27 -1.20 3.66
C GLY A 45 0.69 -0.90 2.50
N HIS A 46 0.40 0.10 1.68
CA HIS A 46 1.27 0.52 0.57
C HIS A 46 2.63 1.02 1.08
N LYS A 47 2.63 1.88 2.10
CA LYS A 47 3.87 2.44 2.64
C LYS A 47 4.80 1.39 3.25
N ARG A 48 4.24 0.33 3.87
CA ARG A 48 5.03 -0.79 4.41
C ARG A 48 5.58 -1.70 3.30
N ARG A 49 4.80 -1.93 2.24
CA ARG A 49 5.24 -2.75 1.10
C ARG A 49 6.42 -2.12 0.38
N ASP A 50 6.41 -0.80 0.19
CA ASP A 50 7.53 -0.10 -0.44
C ASP A 50 8.82 -0.20 0.37
N HIS A 51 8.72 -0.11 1.69
CA HIS A 51 9.88 -0.23 2.57
C HIS A 51 10.47 -1.65 2.55
N LEU A 52 9.61 -2.68 2.59
CA LEU A 52 10.04 -4.08 2.49
C LEU A 52 10.60 -4.41 1.11
N ASN A 53 10.01 -3.87 0.04
CA ASN A 53 10.50 -4.04 -1.32
C ASN A 53 11.85 -3.36 -1.51
N GLY A 54 12.08 -2.18 -0.94
CA GLY A 54 13.36 -1.49 -0.98
C GLY A 54 14.48 -2.28 -0.28
N VAL A 55 14.20 -2.86 0.89
CA VAL A 55 15.17 -3.71 1.62
C VAL A 55 15.47 -4.99 0.83
N ARG A 56 14.43 -5.66 0.31
CA ARG A 56 14.60 -6.87 -0.52
C ARG A 56 15.38 -6.58 -1.81
N ALA A 57 15.10 -5.46 -2.48
CA ALA A 57 15.81 -5.05 -3.69
C ALA A 57 17.30 -4.77 -3.43
N ARG A 58 17.63 -4.18 -2.28
CA ARG A 58 19.04 -3.99 -1.87
C ARG A 58 19.73 -5.32 -1.60
N GLN A 59 19.05 -6.24 -0.91
CA GLN A 59 19.60 -7.57 -0.63
C GLN A 59 19.80 -8.38 -1.91
N SER A 60 18.85 -8.35 -2.85
CA SER A 60 18.99 -9.04 -4.13
C SER A 60 20.11 -8.45 -4.98
N ALA A 61 20.30 -7.12 -4.97
CA ALA A 61 21.40 -6.48 -5.67
C ALA A 61 22.78 -6.85 -5.07
N LEU A 62 22.88 -6.94 -3.74
CA LEU A 62 24.08 -7.41 -3.04
C LEU A 62 24.39 -8.88 -3.38
N ALA A 63 23.37 -9.75 -3.32
CA ALA A 63 23.52 -11.15 -3.68
C ALA A 63 23.95 -11.34 -5.15
N ALA A 64 23.35 -10.57 -6.07
CA ALA A 64 23.74 -10.60 -7.48
C ALA A 64 25.19 -10.15 -7.69
N ARG A 65 25.65 -9.10 -6.99
CA ARG A 65 27.07 -8.68 -7.04
C ARG A 65 28.01 -9.73 -6.48
N ALA A 66 27.66 -10.34 -5.35
CA ALA A 66 28.47 -11.38 -4.74
C ALA A 66 28.60 -12.59 -5.69
N GLN A 67 27.52 -12.98 -6.36
CA GLN A 67 27.53 -14.05 -7.35
C GLN A 67 28.45 -13.74 -8.53
N ILE A 68 28.37 -12.52 -9.09
CA ILE A 68 29.25 -12.08 -10.18
C ILE A 68 30.73 -12.13 -9.77
N GLN A 69 31.05 -11.65 -8.57
CA GLN A 69 32.43 -11.66 -8.05
C GLN A 69 32.91 -13.10 -7.78
N HIS A 70 32.03 -13.98 -7.31
CA HIS A 70 32.34 -15.38 -7.11
C HIS A 70 32.65 -16.09 -8.44
N GLU A 71 31.85 -15.84 -9.48
CA GLU A 71 32.10 -16.37 -10.82
C GLU A 71 33.42 -15.84 -11.42
N GLN A 72 33.73 -14.56 -11.22
CA GLN A 72 35.01 -13.97 -11.61
C GLN A 72 36.19 -14.64 -10.89
N TYR A 73 36.05 -14.91 -9.59
CA TYR A 73 37.07 -15.60 -8.81
C TYR A 73 37.30 -17.03 -9.32
N LEU A 74 36.22 -17.77 -9.60
CA LEU A 74 36.29 -19.12 -10.18
C LEU A 74 36.92 -19.13 -11.58
N ALA A 75 36.74 -18.05 -12.35
CA ALA A 75 37.37 -17.87 -13.66
C ALA A 75 38.86 -17.44 -13.58
N GLY A 76 39.40 -17.22 -12.37
CA GLY A 76 40.76 -16.74 -12.17
C GLY A 76 40.94 -15.25 -12.48
N ASP A 77 39.86 -14.47 -12.61
CA ASP A 77 39.93 -13.03 -12.76
C ASP A 77 40.23 -12.40 -11.39
N GLU A 78 41.29 -11.60 -11.32
CA GLU A 78 41.70 -10.86 -10.12
C GLU A 78 40.59 -9.92 -9.59
N ARG A 79 39.65 -9.51 -10.44
CA ARG A 79 38.46 -8.75 -10.04
C ARG A 79 37.54 -9.54 -9.11
N GLY A 80 37.54 -10.86 -9.18
CA GLY A 80 36.80 -11.69 -8.24
C GLY A 80 37.37 -11.65 -6.82
N LEU A 81 38.68 -11.40 -6.68
CA LEU A 81 39.37 -11.33 -5.39
C LEU A 81 39.39 -9.91 -4.81
N TYR A 82 39.68 -8.91 -5.65
CA TYR A 82 39.86 -7.52 -5.22
C TYR A 82 38.68 -6.60 -5.53
N GLY A 83 37.70 -7.07 -6.31
CA GLY A 83 36.60 -6.25 -6.77
C GLY A 83 37.10 -5.06 -7.58
N ASN A 84 36.62 -3.86 -7.20
CA ASN A 84 37.04 -2.59 -7.81
C ASN A 84 38.31 -2.00 -7.16
N TYR A 85 38.78 -2.57 -6.05
CA TYR A 85 39.89 -2.01 -5.27
C TYR A 85 41.10 -2.93 -5.39
N ARG A 86 41.80 -2.81 -6.53
CA ARG A 86 43.07 -3.52 -6.71
C ARG A 86 44.11 -3.00 -5.71
N PRO A 87 44.95 -3.88 -5.15
CA PRO A 87 46.06 -3.47 -4.31
C PRO A 87 47.05 -2.65 -5.13
N ALA A 88 47.74 -1.71 -4.46
CA ALA A 88 48.83 -0.96 -5.08
C ALA A 88 49.97 -1.92 -5.47
N SER A 89 50.50 -1.76 -6.68
CA SER A 89 51.72 -2.45 -7.09
C SER A 89 52.89 -1.94 -6.26
N LEU A 90 53.67 -2.85 -5.68
CA LEU A 90 54.84 -2.54 -4.84
C LEU A 90 56.15 -2.53 -5.66
N ASP A 91 56.08 -2.27 -6.97
CA ASP A 91 57.24 -2.13 -7.86
C ASP A 91 58.03 -0.84 -7.60
#